data_AF-A0A8T4WE14-F1
#
_entry.id   AF-A0A8T4WE14-F1
#
_cell.length_a   1.000
_cell.length_b   1.000
_cell.length_c   1.000
_cell.angle_alpha   90.00
_cell.angle_beta   90.00
_cell.angle_gamma   90.00
#
_symmetry.space_group_name_H-M   'P 1'
#
loop_
_entity.id
_entity.type
_entity.pdbx_description
1 polymer ?
#
loop_
_entity_poly.entity_id
_entity_poly.type
_entity_poly.pdbx_seq_one_letter_code
_entity_poly.pdbx_strand_id
1 'polypeptide(L)'
;MSTEQSDKSWPPIPGDYTVDSPELSVAICTLGKKIAVPPPYAIAGTCKTENIGIERIIANVVSNPNIRFFIIAGPEVPGHRTGSTLRCLYENGLDESTHKILEAPGAIPYIENVPLEAVDRFRNQVELVNMMGNSNVDDIATKIQDLLSQSYESYQAEPLWIDFEVRDSGAKAIGPTASVSVLPEFGVSLDSSTSLITHQHSQAKISMHPTEVGIEIQDDDSGTILVGKEMK
;
A
#
# COMPACT_ATOMS: atom_id res chain seq x y z
N MET A 1 -5.71 -32.91 -4.41
CA MET A 1 -5.76 -31.57 -5.01
C MET A 1 -5.70 -30.59 -3.86
N SER A 2 -4.51 -30.08 -3.58
CA SER A 2 -4.26 -29.20 -2.45
C SER A 2 -4.80 -27.82 -2.81
N THR A 3 -5.90 -27.42 -2.18
CA THR A 3 -6.39 -26.04 -2.23
C THR A 3 -5.40 -25.18 -1.46
N GLU A 4 -4.50 -24.50 -2.16
CA GLU A 4 -3.81 -23.33 -1.60
C GLU A 4 -4.87 -22.26 -1.40
N GLN A 5 -5.52 -22.29 -0.24
CA GLN A 5 -6.37 -21.20 0.22
C GLN A 5 -5.43 -20.09 0.66
N SER A 6 -5.12 -19.17 -0.25
CA SER A 6 -4.35 -17.98 0.06
C SER A 6 -5.05 -17.20 1.17
N ASP A 7 -4.38 -17.01 2.31
CA ASP A 7 -4.78 -16.15 3.43
C ASP A 7 -4.82 -14.66 2.99
N LYS A 8 -5.69 -14.32 2.04
CA LYS A 8 -5.87 -12.93 1.60
C LYS A 8 -6.83 -12.25 2.58
N SER A 9 -6.31 -11.32 3.38
CA SER A 9 -7.09 -10.48 4.28
C SER A 9 -7.45 -9.16 3.61
N TRP A 10 -8.67 -8.70 3.86
CA TRP A 10 -9.15 -7.39 3.40
C TRP A 10 -9.04 -6.36 4.54
N PRO A 11 -8.63 -5.10 4.26
CA PRO A 11 -8.22 -4.55 2.96
C PRO A 11 -6.79 -4.96 2.56
N PRO A 12 -6.54 -5.32 1.27
CA PRO A 12 -5.23 -5.78 0.83
C PRO A 12 -4.16 -4.69 0.83
N ILE A 13 -4.54 -3.43 0.62
CA ILE A 13 -3.59 -2.33 0.44
C ILE A 13 -3.56 -1.43 1.67
N PRO A 14 -2.42 -1.34 2.38
CA PRO A 14 -2.31 -0.51 3.57
C PRO A 14 -2.46 0.99 3.24
N GLY A 15 -2.96 1.75 4.21
CA GLY A 15 -3.19 3.19 4.06
C GLY A 15 -3.65 3.85 5.37
N ASP A 16 -3.97 5.14 5.31
CA ASP A 16 -4.55 5.89 6.43
C ASP A 16 -6.08 5.79 6.37
N TYR A 17 -6.59 4.71 6.94
CA TYR A 17 -8.01 4.43 7.06
C TYR A 17 -8.32 3.66 8.34
N THR A 18 -9.59 3.63 8.70
CA THR A 18 -10.18 2.76 9.72
C THR A 18 -11.15 1.80 9.06
N VAL A 19 -11.21 0.58 9.57
CA VAL A 19 -12.13 -0.47 9.14
C VAL A 19 -13.06 -0.78 10.30
N ASP A 20 -14.35 -0.91 10.03
CA ASP A 20 -15.35 -1.31 11.04
C ASP A 20 -15.87 -2.72 10.75
N SER A 21 -16.61 -2.94 9.64
CA SER A 21 -17.00 -4.30 9.23
C SER A 21 -16.91 -4.53 7.70
N PRO A 22 -16.20 -5.58 7.22
CA PRO A 22 -16.15 -5.93 5.79
C PRO A 22 -17.49 -6.31 5.15
N GLU A 23 -18.52 -6.60 5.96
CA GLU A 23 -19.86 -6.99 5.50
C GLU A 23 -20.72 -5.78 5.12
N LEU A 24 -20.31 -4.57 5.50
CA LEU A 24 -21.04 -3.33 5.21
C LEU A 24 -20.75 -2.81 3.81
N SER A 25 -21.64 -1.98 3.28
CA SER A 25 -21.55 -1.53 1.89
C SER A 25 -21.02 -0.14 1.63
N VAL A 26 -20.76 0.62 2.69
CA VAL A 26 -20.39 2.03 2.56
C VAL A 26 -18.90 2.19 2.80
N ALA A 27 -18.20 2.70 1.79
CA ALA A 27 -16.83 3.18 1.90
C ALA A 27 -16.80 4.71 1.86
N ILE A 28 -15.89 5.33 2.62
CA ILE A 28 -15.80 6.79 2.76
C ILE A 28 -14.38 7.28 2.51
N CYS A 29 -14.26 8.31 1.67
CA CYS A 29 -13.04 9.07 1.47
C CYS A 29 -13.23 10.51 1.97
N THR A 30 -12.47 10.92 2.99
CA THR A 30 -12.55 12.26 3.60
C THR A 30 -11.57 13.28 3.01
N LEU A 31 -10.96 12.93 1.87
CA LEU A 31 -10.02 13.77 1.11
C LEU A 31 -8.83 14.26 1.95
N GLY A 32 -8.58 15.58 1.95
CA GLY A 32 -7.39 16.17 2.56
C GLY A 32 -7.42 16.25 4.09
N LYS A 33 -8.59 16.06 4.72
CA LYS A 33 -8.77 16.21 6.16
C LYS A 33 -9.22 14.90 6.77
N LYS A 34 -8.57 14.49 7.86
CA LYS A 34 -9.04 13.38 8.68
C LYS A 34 -10.28 13.82 9.45
N ILE A 35 -11.42 13.20 9.15
CA ILE A 35 -12.70 13.41 9.83
C ILE A 35 -12.98 12.14 10.63
N ALA A 36 -13.37 12.28 11.90
CA ALA A 36 -13.76 11.16 12.74
C ALA A 36 -15.17 10.70 12.34
N VAL A 37 -15.25 9.92 11.26
CA VAL A 37 -16.51 9.34 10.78
C VAL A 37 -16.94 8.24 11.77
N PRO A 38 -18.14 8.32 12.36
CA PRO A 38 -18.63 7.29 13.27
C PRO A 38 -19.07 6.04 12.49
N PRO A 39 -18.84 4.83 13.03
CA PRO A 39 -19.41 3.60 12.48
C PRO A 39 -20.94 3.61 12.58
N PRO A 40 -21.65 2.75 11.83
CA PRO A 40 -21.16 1.63 11.00
C PRO A 40 -20.70 2.01 9.59
N TYR A 41 -19.60 1.42 9.10
CA TYR A 41 -19.16 1.49 7.69
C TYR A 41 -18.18 0.35 7.34
N ALA A 42 -17.87 0.16 6.06
CA ALA A 42 -16.84 -0.82 5.68
C ALA A 42 -15.43 -0.29 5.95
N ILE A 43 -15.11 0.85 5.34
CA ILE A 43 -13.80 1.50 5.42
C ILE A 43 -13.96 3.01 5.30
N ALA A 44 -13.23 3.77 6.11
CA ALA A 44 -13.21 5.23 6.05
C ALA A 44 -11.77 5.74 6.13
N GLY A 45 -11.35 6.59 5.20
CA GLY A 45 -9.96 7.04 5.15
C GLY A 45 -9.73 8.35 4.42
N THR A 46 -8.49 8.83 4.46
CA THR A 46 -8.07 10.04 3.73
C THR A 46 -7.50 9.67 2.36
N CYS A 47 -7.66 10.57 1.39
CA CYS A 47 -6.98 10.46 0.09
C CYS A 47 -6.52 11.83 -0.37
N LYS A 48 -5.20 11.99 -0.47
CA LYS A 48 -4.57 13.29 -0.74
C LYS A 48 -4.13 13.44 -2.19
N THR A 49 -3.73 12.37 -2.86
CA THR A 49 -3.20 12.44 -4.23
C THR A 49 -4.19 11.89 -5.25
N GLU A 50 -4.19 12.49 -6.42
CA GLU A 50 -5.08 12.23 -7.56
C GLU A 50 -4.62 11.07 -8.46
N ASN A 51 -3.67 10.27 -7.97
CA ASN A 51 -3.03 9.14 -8.64
C ASN A 51 -2.94 7.91 -7.71
N ILE A 52 -1.79 7.63 -7.10
CA ILE A 52 -1.55 6.50 -6.19
C ILE A 52 -2.59 6.41 -5.07
N GLY A 53 -3.04 7.54 -4.50
CA GLY A 53 -4.11 7.54 -3.51
C GLY A 53 -5.43 6.95 -4.05
N ILE A 54 -5.80 7.34 -5.28
CA ILE A 54 -6.97 6.81 -5.99
C ILE A 54 -6.76 5.33 -6.36
N GLU A 55 -5.57 4.94 -6.81
CA GLU A 55 -5.24 3.53 -7.09
C GLU A 55 -5.48 2.62 -5.88
N ARG A 56 -5.06 3.07 -4.69
CA ARG A 56 -5.28 2.34 -3.43
C ARG A 56 -6.75 2.25 -3.06
N ILE A 57 -7.53 3.31 -3.30
CA ILE A 57 -8.98 3.29 -3.12
C ILE A 57 -9.60 2.21 -4.02
N ILE A 58 -9.28 2.23 -5.32
CA ILE A 58 -9.83 1.27 -6.28
C ILE A 58 -9.53 -0.15 -5.82
N ALA A 59 -8.25 -0.46 -5.54
CA ALA A 59 -7.82 -1.79 -5.13
C ALA A 59 -8.52 -2.28 -3.85
N ASN A 60 -8.69 -1.43 -2.84
CA ASN A 60 -9.38 -1.80 -1.61
C ASN A 60 -10.90 -1.92 -1.80
N VAL A 61 -11.52 -1.17 -2.69
CA VAL A 61 -12.97 -1.25 -2.94
C VAL A 61 -13.32 -2.48 -3.78
N VAL A 62 -12.63 -2.73 -4.89
CA VAL A 62 -12.97 -3.84 -5.81
C VAL A 62 -12.64 -5.23 -5.25
N SER A 63 -11.78 -5.29 -4.22
CA SER A 63 -11.50 -6.50 -3.45
C SER A 63 -12.54 -6.81 -2.37
N ASN A 64 -13.60 -5.99 -2.22
CA ASN A 64 -14.74 -6.29 -1.36
C ASN A 64 -16.08 -6.02 -2.09
N PRO A 65 -16.72 -7.06 -2.65
CA PRO A 65 -17.99 -6.95 -3.36
C PRO A 65 -19.16 -6.41 -2.52
N ASN A 66 -19.07 -6.42 -1.18
CA ASN A 66 -20.12 -5.87 -0.33
C ASN A 66 -20.18 -4.34 -0.44
N ILE A 67 -19.07 -3.68 -0.77
CA ILE A 67 -19.03 -2.22 -0.93
C ILE A 67 -19.80 -1.84 -2.20
N ARG A 68 -20.94 -1.19 -2.00
CA ARG A 68 -21.87 -0.72 -3.05
C ARG A 68 -22.02 0.79 -3.09
N PHE A 69 -21.56 1.51 -2.07
CA PHE A 69 -21.60 2.96 -2.02
C PHE A 69 -20.23 3.53 -1.67
N PHE A 70 -19.86 4.61 -2.36
CA PHE A 70 -18.62 5.32 -2.11
C PHE A 70 -18.89 6.81 -1.87
N ILE A 71 -18.74 7.26 -0.63
CA ILE A 71 -18.92 8.66 -0.24
C ILE A 71 -17.60 9.41 -0.39
N ILE A 72 -17.62 10.53 -1.13
CA ILE A 72 -16.54 11.52 -1.09
C ILE A 72 -16.99 12.67 -0.19
N ALA A 73 -16.30 12.88 0.92
CA ALA A 73 -16.60 13.95 1.88
C ALA A 73 -15.34 14.75 2.22
N GLY A 74 -15.52 15.85 2.95
CA GLY A 74 -14.43 16.70 3.40
C GLY A 74 -13.97 17.75 2.39
N PRO A 75 -13.01 18.60 2.77
CA PRO A 75 -12.51 19.67 1.92
C PRO A 75 -11.68 19.11 0.78
N GLU A 76 -11.84 19.71 -0.41
CA GLU A 76 -11.02 19.39 -1.57
C GLU A 76 -9.52 19.65 -1.30
N VAL A 77 -8.65 18.86 -1.94
CA VAL A 77 -7.21 19.00 -1.79
C VAL A 77 -6.69 20.09 -2.75
N PRO A 78 -6.11 21.20 -2.25
CA PRO A 78 -5.57 22.25 -3.12
C PRO A 78 -4.48 21.70 -4.04
N GLY A 79 -4.48 22.13 -5.31
CA GLY A 79 -3.56 21.64 -6.34
C GLY A 79 -3.95 20.28 -6.90
N HIS A 80 -4.00 19.25 -6.05
CA HIS A 80 -4.31 17.88 -6.46
C HIS A 80 -5.74 17.69 -6.96
N ARG A 81 -6.70 18.44 -6.39
CA ARG A 81 -8.13 18.36 -6.74
C ARG A 81 -8.66 16.91 -6.70
N THR A 82 -8.20 16.15 -5.72
CA THR A 82 -8.35 14.69 -5.62
C THR A 82 -9.80 14.22 -5.67
N GLY A 83 -10.72 14.91 -4.99
CA GLY A 83 -12.14 14.53 -5.02
C GLY A 83 -12.77 14.77 -6.38
N SER A 84 -12.48 15.91 -7.00
CA SER A 84 -12.90 16.22 -8.37
C SER A 84 -12.33 15.20 -9.38
N THR A 85 -11.04 14.84 -9.24
CA THR A 85 -10.40 13.84 -10.10
C THR A 85 -11.01 12.45 -9.92
N LEU A 86 -11.29 12.02 -8.69
CA LEU A 86 -11.92 10.73 -8.41
C LEU A 86 -13.36 10.68 -8.96
N ARG A 87 -14.10 11.79 -8.91
CA ARG A 87 -15.40 11.92 -9.57
C ARG A 87 -15.28 11.78 -11.10
N CYS A 88 -14.30 12.45 -11.72
CA CYS A 88 -14.04 12.30 -13.16
C CYS A 88 -13.66 10.86 -13.55
N LEU A 89 -12.87 10.16 -12.72
CA LEU A 89 -12.58 8.73 -12.93
C LEU A 89 -13.86 7.91 -12.92
N TYR A 90 -14.75 8.16 -11.96
CA TYR A 90 -16.01 7.44 -11.85
C TYR A 90 -16.91 7.67 -13.08
N GLU A 91 -17.09 8.93 -13.47
CA GLU A 91 -17.98 9.32 -14.58
C GLU A 91 -17.39 8.92 -15.94
N ASN A 92 -16.12 9.25 -16.19
CA ASN A 92 -15.53 9.23 -17.53
C ASN A 92 -14.51 8.10 -17.75
N GLY A 93 -13.98 7.49 -16.70
CA GLY A 93 -12.95 6.46 -16.80
C GLY A 93 -11.56 7.01 -17.19
N LEU A 94 -10.77 6.16 -17.83
CA LEU A 94 -9.41 6.46 -18.27
C LEU A 94 -9.32 6.55 -19.79
N ASP A 95 -8.39 7.36 -20.28
CA ASP A 95 -7.89 7.23 -21.64
C ASP A 95 -7.07 5.94 -21.78
N GLU A 96 -7.46 5.05 -22.70
CA GLU A 96 -6.84 3.72 -22.85
C GLU A 96 -5.36 3.78 -23.24
N SER A 97 -4.93 4.86 -23.91
CA SER A 97 -3.57 4.97 -24.44
C SER A 97 -2.60 5.62 -23.46
N THR A 98 -3.08 6.61 -22.71
CA THR A 98 -2.26 7.44 -21.82
C THR A 98 -2.46 7.13 -20.35
N HIS A 99 -3.48 6.33 -20.00
CA HIS A 99 -3.87 6.06 -18.61
C HIS A 99 -4.24 7.32 -17.81
N LYS A 100 -4.54 8.42 -18.50
CA LYS A 100 -4.98 9.67 -17.89
C LYS A 100 -6.46 9.60 -17.55
N ILE A 101 -6.85 10.11 -16.39
CA ILE A 101 -8.25 10.27 -16.02
C ILE A 101 -8.86 11.37 -16.89
N LEU A 102 -9.94 11.02 -17.60
CA LEU A 102 -10.59 11.92 -18.54
C LEU A 102 -11.27 13.09 -17.81
N GLU A 103 -11.03 14.31 -18.29
CA GLU A 103 -11.54 15.57 -17.73
C GLU A 103 -11.10 15.90 -16.28
N ALA A 104 -10.17 15.13 -15.72
CA ALA A 104 -9.69 15.36 -14.37
C ALA A 104 -8.95 16.71 -14.23
N PRO A 105 -9.31 17.54 -13.23
CA PRO A 105 -8.69 18.85 -13.01
C PRO A 105 -7.41 18.79 -12.17
N GLY A 106 -7.02 17.61 -11.68
CA GLY A 106 -5.78 17.42 -10.92
C GLY A 106 -4.53 17.66 -11.75
N ALA A 107 -3.40 17.89 -11.07
CA ALA A 107 -2.14 18.23 -11.74
C ALA A 107 -1.52 17.03 -12.47
N ILE A 108 -1.59 15.83 -11.86
CA ILE A 108 -1.00 14.59 -12.37
C ILE A 108 -2.03 13.43 -12.25
N PRO A 109 -3.16 13.48 -12.98
CA PRO A 109 -4.26 12.54 -12.81
C PRO A 109 -4.07 11.29 -13.69
N TYR A 110 -3.07 10.46 -13.37
CA TYR A 110 -2.74 9.23 -14.10
C TYR A 110 -2.86 8.00 -13.18
N ILE A 111 -3.37 6.91 -13.75
CA ILE A 111 -3.57 5.61 -13.07
C ILE A 111 -2.73 4.56 -13.80
N GLU A 112 -1.51 4.34 -13.33
CA GLU A 112 -0.49 3.55 -14.02
C GLU A 112 -0.42 2.10 -13.51
N ASN A 113 -0.75 1.87 -12.24
CA ASN A 113 -0.54 0.58 -11.59
C ASN A 113 -1.80 -0.27 -11.46
N VAL A 114 -2.96 0.30 -11.77
CA VAL A 114 -4.26 -0.38 -11.71
C VAL A 114 -4.74 -0.66 -13.14
N PRO A 115 -5.10 -1.91 -13.49
CA PRO A 115 -5.57 -2.25 -14.82
C PRO A 115 -6.93 -1.59 -15.12
N LEU A 116 -7.21 -1.32 -16.40
CA LEU A 116 -8.49 -0.73 -16.83
C LEU A 116 -9.70 -1.52 -16.33
N GLU A 117 -9.61 -2.86 -16.34
CA GLU A 117 -10.65 -3.75 -15.81
C GLU A 117 -11.02 -3.43 -14.36
N ALA A 118 -10.03 -3.11 -13.52
CA ALA A 118 -10.28 -2.75 -12.13
C ALA A 118 -10.93 -1.36 -11.99
N VAL A 119 -10.61 -0.42 -12.88
CA VAL A 119 -11.28 0.88 -12.93
C VAL A 119 -12.74 0.72 -13.33
N ASP A 120 -13.01 -0.04 -14.38
CA ASP A 120 -14.40 -0.30 -14.80
C ASP A 120 -15.17 -1.12 -13.77
N ARG A 121 -14.50 -2.06 -13.09
CA ARG A 121 -15.07 -2.77 -11.94
C ARG A 121 -15.46 -1.79 -10.84
N PHE A 122 -14.59 -0.85 -10.47
CA PHE A 122 -14.92 0.18 -9.48
C PHE A 122 -16.14 0.99 -9.90
N ARG A 123 -16.16 1.49 -11.14
CA ARG A 123 -17.25 2.31 -11.70
C ARG A 123 -18.60 1.60 -11.70
N ASN A 124 -18.61 0.30 -11.99
CA ASN A 124 -19.84 -0.50 -12.02
C ASN A 124 -20.24 -1.03 -10.64
N GLN A 125 -19.29 -1.18 -9.71
CA GLN A 125 -19.53 -1.77 -8.41
C GLN A 125 -20.22 -0.83 -7.43
N VAL A 126 -19.78 0.43 -7.38
CA VAL A 126 -20.26 1.40 -6.40
C VAL A 126 -21.14 2.48 -7.02
N GLU A 127 -22.09 2.99 -6.26
CA GLU A 127 -22.71 4.29 -6.50
C GLU A 127 -21.90 5.38 -5.80
N LEU A 128 -21.50 6.42 -6.56
CA LEU A 128 -20.73 7.55 -6.04
C LEU A 128 -21.65 8.59 -5.37
N VAL A 129 -21.42 8.84 -4.08
CA VAL A 129 -22.15 9.86 -3.31
C VAL A 129 -21.24 11.06 -3.06
N ASN A 130 -21.50 12.15 -3.78
CA ASN A 130 -20.72 13.38 -3.67
C ASN A 130 -21.20 14.26 -2.50
N MET A 131 -20.38 14.32 -1.44
CA MET A 131 -20.52 15.24 -0.31
C MET A 131 -19.27 16.13 -0.15
N MET A 132 -18.54 16.37 -1.23
CA MET A 132 -17.34 17.22 -1.21
C MET A 132 -17.66 18.61 -0.65
N GLY A 133 -16.75 19.14 0.17
CA GLY A 133 -16.94 20.38 0.92
C GLY A 133 -17.68 20.21 2.23
N ASN A 134 -18.41 19.10 2.44
CA ASN A 134 -19.06 18.83 3.72
C ASN A 134 -18.08 18.13 4.69
N SER A 135 -17.82 18.76 5.83
CA SER A 135 -17.01 18.18 6.93
C SER A 135 -17.80 17.96 8.21
N ASN A 136 -19.13 18.11 8.17
CA ASN A 136 -20.00 17.88 9.31
C ASN A 136 -20.18 16.37 9.52
N VAL A 137 -19.83 15.91 10.72
CA VAL A 137 -19.87 14.50 11.11
C VAL A 137 -21.30 13.96 11.13
N ASP A 138 -22.26 14.76 11.60
CA ASP A 138 -23.66 14.34 11.73
C ASP A 138 -24.32 14.17 10.36
N ASP A 139 -23.99 15.04 9.40
CA ASP A 139 -24.49 14.94 8.02
C ASP A 139 -23.95 13.67 7.33
N ILE A 140 -22.66 13.40 7.49
CA ILE A 140 -22.01 12.20 6.94
C ILE A 140 -22.61 10.95 7.60
N ALA A 141 -22.77 10.94 8.93
CA ALA A 141 -23.37 9.84 9.66
C ALA A 141 -24.81 9.57 9.22
N THR A 142 -25.62 10.62 9.04
CA THR A 142 -26.99 10.51 8.53
C THR A 142 -27.00 9.89 7.14
N LYS A 143 -26.13 10.36 6.23
CA LYS A 143 -26.03 9.78 4.88
C LYS A 143 -25.61 8.31 4.91
N ILE A 144 -24.69 7.94 5.79
CA ILE A 144 -24.29 6.53 5.98
C ILE A 144 -25.49 5.68 6.39
N GLN A 145 -26.28 6.11 7.37
CA GLN A 145 -27.49 5.40 7.80
C GLN A 145 -28.52 5.27 6.68
N ASP A 146 -28.74 6.35 5.93
CA ASP A 146 -29.65 6.33 4.78
C ASP A 146 -29.23 5.26 3.77
N LEU A 147 -27.95 5.19 3.42
CA LEU A 147 -27.42 4.22 2.45
C LEU A 147 -27.47 2.77 2.97
N LEU A 148 -27.15 2.56 4.24
CA LEU A 148 -27.22 1.23 4.86
C LEU A 148 -28.65 0.71 5.01
N SER A 149 -29.64 1.61 5.10
CA SER A 149 -31.06 1.23 5.15
C SER A 149 -31.61 0.77 3.79
N GLN A 150 -30.90 1.06 2.70
CA GLN A 150 -31.28 0.60 1.37
C GLN A 150 -30.98 -0.89 1.24
N SER A 151 -31.90 -1.63 0.61
CA SER A 151 -31.63 -3.02 0.24
C SER A 151 -30.72 -3.03 -0.99
N TYR A 152 -29.51 -3.55 -0.82
CA TYR A 152 -28.57 -3.82 -1.90
C TYR A 152 -28.07 -5.25 -1.76
N GLU A 153 -27.82 -5.88 -2.89
CA GLU A 153 -27.05 -7.13 -2.94
C GLU A 153 -25.56 -6.79 -3.07
N SER A 154 -24.68 -7.71 -2.67
CA SER A 154 -23.27 -7.60 -3.02
C SER A 154 -23.10 -7.57 -4.54
N TYR A 155 -21.98 -7.03 -5.01
CA TYR A 155 -21.70 -7.02 -6.44
C TYR A 155 -21.58 -8.44 -6.99
N GLN A 156 -22.20 -8.70 -8.14
CA GLN A 156 -22.37 -10.03 -8.72
C GLN A 156 -21.10 -10.51 -9.46
N ALA A 157 -19.96 -10.47 -8.78
CA ALA A 157 -18.69 -11.04 -9.22
C ALA A 157 -17.73 -11.22 -8.04
N GLU A 158 -16.81 -12.17 -8.15
CA GLU A 158 -15.78 -12.44 -7.14
C GLU A 158 -14.94 -11.19 -6.79
N PRO A 159 -14.36 -11.13 -5.58
CA PRO A 159 -13.41 -10.10 -5.18
C PRO A 159 -12.25 -9.98 -6.18
N LEU A 160 -12.00 -8.77 -6.67
CA LEU A 160 -10.87 -8.51 -7.57
C LEU A 160 -9.65 -8.09 -6.73
N TRP A 161 -8.69 -9.00 -6.57
CA TRP A 161 -7.44 -8.74 -5.85
C TRP A 161 -6.39 -8.15 -6.80
N ILE A 162 -5.82 -7.01 -6.42
CA ILE A 162 -4.77 -6.34 -7.17
C ILE A 162 -3.49 -6.39 -6.34
N ASP A 163 -2.51 -7.14 -6.82
CA ASP A 163 -1.20 -7.22 -6.20
C ASP A 163 -0.30 -6.18 -6.88
N PHE A 164 0.09 -5.13 -6.14
CA PHE A 164 1.06 -4.16 -6.63
C PHE A 164 2.43 -4.79 -6.54
N GLU A 165 2.89 -5.37 -7.65
CA GLU A 165 4.28 -5.75 -7.76
C GLU A 165 5.12 -4.48 -7.67
N VAL A 166 5.99 -4.42 -6.66
CA VAL A 166 7.13 -3.53 -6.71
C VAL A 166 7.97 -4.05 -7.86
N ARG A 167 7.72 -3.49 -9.05
CA ARG A 167 8.78 -3.43 -10.04
C ARG A 167 9.87 -2.67 -9.31
N ASP A 168 10.91 -3.37 -8.90
CA ASP A 168 12.23 -2.76 -8.90
C ASP A 168 12.32 -2.21 -10.32
N SER A 169 11.96 -0.93 -10.48
CA SER A 169 12.41 -0.12 -11.58
C SER A 169 13.90 -0.12 -11.33
N GLY A 170 14.56 -1.21 -11.75
CA GLY A 170 15.89 -1.59 -11.32
C GLY A 170 16.63 -0.30 -11.41
N ALA A 171 16.98 0.26 -10.25
CA ALA A 171 17.53 1.59 -10.22
C ALA A 171 18.59 1.52 -11.29
N LYS A 172 18.51 2.37 -12.32
CA LYS A 172 19.64 2.52 -13.23
C LYS A 172 20.69 3.11 -12.32
N ALA A 173 21.35 2.23 -11.57
CA ALA A 173 22.55 2.57 -10.92
C ALA A 173 23.43 2.98 -12.09
N ILE A 174 23.95 4.16 -11.93
CA ILE A 174 25.09 4.59 -12.68
C ILE A 174 26.19 3.97 -11.81
N GLY A 175 26.90 2.95 -12.30
CA GLY A 175 27.60 1.93 -11.49
C GLY A 175 28.21 2.37 -10.12
N PRO A 176 28.27 1.51 -9.07
CA PRO A 176 27.85 0.12 -9.06
C PRO A 176 26.33 -0.03 -9.03
N THR A 177 25.95 -0.85 -10.00
CA THR A 177 24.67 -1.43 -10.42
C THR A 177 24.52 -2.87 -9.99
N ALA A 178 25.53 -3.41 -9.32
CA ALA A 178 25.54 -4.70 -8.64
C ALA A 178 26.76 -4.76 -7.71
N SER A 179 26.60 -5.43 -6.58
CA SER A 179 27.66 -5.89 -5.70
C SER A 179 27.83 -7.41 -5.87
N VAL A 180 29.05 -7.92 -5.74
CA VAL A 180 29.31 -9.35 -5.66
C VAL A 180 29.70 -9.66 -4.22
N SER A 181 28.80 -10.32 -3.49
CA SER A 181 29.09 -10.89 -2.18
C SER A 181 29.40 -12.36 -2.37
N VAL A 182 30.53 -12.83 -1.84
CA VAL A 182 30.89 -14.25 -1.90
C VAL A 182 30.46 -14.89 -0.59
N LEU A 183 29.62 -15.92 -0.65
CA LEU A 183 29.07 -16.54 0.54
C LEU A 183 30.16 -17.34 1.29
N PRO A 184 30.24 -17.24 2.62
CA PRO A 184 31.34 -17.82 3.41
C PRO A 184 31.53 -19.34 3.25
N GLU A 185 30.48 -20.08 2.88
CA GLU A 185 30.51 -21.53 2.69
C GLU A 185 31.26 -22.00 1.44
N PHE A 186 31.45 -21.11 0.45
CA PHE A 186 32.33 -21.38 -0.69
C PHE A 186 33.78 -21.08 -0.39
N GLY A 187 34.02 -20.51 0.79
CA GLY A 187 35.33 -20.21 1.30
C GLY A 187 36.10 -19.30 0.39
N VAL A 188 35.48 -18.19 -0.01
CA VAL A 188 36.05 -17.15 -0.86
C VAL A 188 35.55 -15.79 -0.39
N SER A 189 36.38 -14.76 -0.46
CA SER A 189 36.10 -13.37 -0.10
C SER A 189 36.58 -12.42 -1.20
N LEU A 190 35.78 -11.40 -1.53
CA LEU A 190 36.08 -10.36 -2.52
C LEU A 190 36.22 -9.00 -1.81
N ASP A 191 37.34 -8.32 -2.01
CA ASP A 191 37.52 -6.93 -1.56
C ASP A 191 36.86 -5.98 -2.58
N SER A 192 35.81 -5.28 -2.15
CA SER A 192 35.01 -4.42 -3.02
C SER A 192 35.73 -3.13 -3.45
N SER A 193 36.80 -2.73 -2.75
CA SER A 193 37.58 -1.53 -3.08
C SER A 193 38.70 -1.80 -4.08
N THR A 194 39.27 -3.02 -4.05
CA THR A 194 40.41 -3.42 -4.90
C THR A 194 40.05 -4.48 -5.94
N SER A 195 38.87 -5.09 -5.84
CA SER A 195 38.38 -6.20 -6.69
C SER A 195 39.21 -7.49 -6.62
N LEU A 196 39.96 -7.73 -5.54
CA LEU A 196 40.77 -8.93 -5.35
C LEU A 196 39.99 -10.08 -4.67
N ILE A 197 40.21 -11.33 -5.12
CA ILE A 197 39.54 -12.54 -4.61
C ILE A 197 40.52 -13.43 -3.82
N THR A 198 40.10 -13.88 -2.64
CA THR A 198 40.90 -14.72 -1.72
C THR A 198 40.11 -15.92 -1.21
N HIS A 199 40.71 -17.11 -1.06
CA HIS A 199 40.04 -18.30 -0.50
C HIS A 199 40.14 -18.37 1.04
N GLN A 200 39.03 -18.64 1.74
CA GLN A 200 38.88 -18.83 3.19
C GLN A 200 38.21 -20.17 3.52
N HIS A 201 38.92 -21.17 4.03
CA HIS A 201 38.26 -22.43 4.41
C HIS A 201 37.48 -22.31 5.75
N SER A 202 36.19 -22.66 5.73
CA SER A 202 35.29 -22.63 6.89
C SER A 202 34.90 -24.06 7.35
N GLN A 203 35.05 -24.36 8.65
CA GLN A 203 34.61 -25.62 9.28
C GLN A 203 33.64 -25.30 10.43
N ALA A 204 32.47 -25.95 10.45
CA ALA A 204 31.47 -25.78 11.50
C ALA A 204 31.73 -26.69 12.71
N LYS A 205 31.58 -26.16 13.92
CA LYS A 205 31.57 -26.89 15.21
C LYS A 205 30.27 -26.57 15.96
N ILE A 206 29.58 -27.60 16.46
CA ILE A 206 28.41 -27.45 17.34
C ILE A 206 28.88 -27.53 18.79
N SER A 207 28.48 -26.58 19.63
CA SER A 207 28.67 -26.62 21.08
C SER A 207 27.31 -26.59 21.79
N MET A 208 27.11 -27.51 22.74
CA MET A 208 25.91 -27.63 23.57
C MET A 208 25.95 -26.72 24.81
N HIS A 209 27.04 -25.99 25.01
CA HIS A 209 27.24 -25.04 26.10
C HIS A 209 27.69 -23.70 25.49
N PRO A 210 26.76 -22.76 25.23
CA PRO A 210 27.15 -21.45 24.72
C PRO A 210 27.83 -20.69 25.86
N THR A 211 29.11 -20.39 25.68
CA THR A 211 29.85 -19.61 26.67
C THR A 211 29.45 -18.14 26.56
N GLU A 212 29.28 -17.45 27.70
CA GLU A 212 29.00 -16.02 27.68
C GLU A 212 30.22 -15.25 27.16
N VAL A 213 30.02 -14.44 26.12
CA VAL A 213 31.04 -13.57 25.54
C VAL A 213 30.84 -12.17 26.10
N GLY A 214 31.79 -11.71 26.92
CA GLY A 214 31.85 -10.33 27.37
C GLY A 214 32.53 -9.47 26.30
N ILE A 215 31.99 -8.28 26.04
CA ILE A 215 32.61 -7.35 25.09
C ILE A 215 33.47 -6.37 25.88
N GLU A 216 34.78 -6.46 25.69
CA GLU A 216 35.75 -5.50 26.21
C GLU A 216 35.91 -4.38 25.18
N ILE A 217 35.72 -3.14 25.63
CA ILE A 217 35.79 -1.95 24.77
C ILE A 217 37.14 -1.30 24.99
N GLN A 218 37.93 -1.18 23.94
CA GLN A 218 39.19 -0.45 23.95
C GLN A 218 39.14 0.68 22.94
N ASP A 219 39.58 1.86 23.36
CA ASP A 219 39.66 3.04 22.52
C ASP A 219 41.10 3.31 22.14
N ASP A 220 41.33 3.58 20.85
CA ASP A 220 42.56 4.15 20.34
C ASP A 220 42.30 5.42 19.50
N ASP A 221 43.38 6.03 19.01
CA ASP A 221 43.32 7.30 18.27
C ASP A 221 42.55 7.21 16.92
N SER A 222 42.20 6.00 16.46
CA SER A 222 41.45 5.74 15.20
C SER A 222 39.99 5.33 15.40
N GLY A 223 39.57 5.10 16.65
CA GLY A 223 38.19 4.81 17.02
C GLY A 223 38.06 3.69 18.06
N THR A 224 36.82 3.40 18.44
CA THR A 224 36.51 2.40 19.45
C THR A 224 36.51 0.99 18.86
N ILE A 225 37.32 0.10 19.44
CA ILE A 225 37.39 -1.32 19.11
C ILE A 225 36.60 -2.11 20.16
N LEU A 226 35.63 -2.89 19.70
CA LEU A 226 34.86 -3.84 20.52
C LEU A 226 35.46 -5.25 20.37
N VAL A 227 36.09 -5.76 21.43
CA VAL A 227 36.69 -7.10 21.45
C VAL A 227 35.80 -8.03 22.27
N GLY A 228 35.10 -8.94 21.60
CA GLY A 228 34.36 -10.02 22.26
C GLY A 228 35.32 -11.08 22.79
N LYS A 229 35.33 -11.29 24.11
CA LYS A 229 36.11 -12.32 24.77
C LYS A 229 35.20 -13.28 25.52
N GLU A 230 35.47 -14.56 25.34
CA GLU A 230 34.79 -15.63 26.03
C GLU A 230 35.10 -15.55 27.54
N MET A 231 34.07 -15.31 28.36
CA MET A 231 34.22 -15.23 29.81
C MET A 231 34.21 -16.65 30.38
N LYS A 232 35.30 -17.01 31.06
CA LYS A 232 35.39 -18.25 31.85
C LYS A 232 34.92 -18.03 33.27
#